data_AF-A0ABC8K6B9-F1
#
_entry.id   AF-A0ABC8K6B9-F1
#
_cell.length_a   1.000
_cell.length_b   1.000
_cell.length_c   1.000
_cell.angle_alpha   90.00
_cell.angle_beta   90.00
_cell.angle_gamma   90.00
#
_symmetry.space_group_name_H-M   'P 1'
#
loop_
_entity.id
_entity.type
_entity.pdbx_description
1 polymer ?
#
loop_
_entity_poly.entity_id
_entity_poly.type
_entity_poly.pdbx_seq_one_letter_code
_entity_poly.pdbx_strand_id
1 'polypeptide(L)'
;MASRPGLLTDWPWTPLGSFKYLVVVPLVIDSIYSYATMRDIDRLLIVAVMVGRIVHSQIWISFARYQTAKGTKRIVNKSVEFDQVDRERTWDDQVIFNTLIIYLTKVYVIGSNTVPFWRLDGVVQVALLHAGPVEFIYYWFHRALHHHFLYSRYHSHHHSSIVTEPITCTYIYITSIYNS
;
A
#
# COMPACT_ATOMS: atom_id res chain seq x y z
N MET A 1 3.18 15.70 8.44
CA MET A 1 1.71 15.57 8.29
C MET A 1 1.23 16.59 7.25
N ALA A 2 0.03 16.44 6.70
CA ALA A 2 -0.54 17.45 5.80
C ALA A 2 -0.72 18.80 6.54
N SER A 3 -0.63 19.92 5.81
CA SER A 3 -0.68 21.26 6.42
C SER A 3 -1.98 21.57 7.17
N ARG A 4 -3.10 20.94 6.78
CA ARG A 4 -4.43 21.06 7.42
C ARG A 4 -5.17 19.73 7.28
N PRO A 5 -4.94 18.71 8.12
CA PRO A 5 -5.49 17.37 7.90
C PRO A 5 -7.03 17.39 7.80
N GLY A 6 -7.56 16.61 6.85
CA GLY A 6 -9.01 16.42 6.66
C GLY A 6 -9.54 15.15 7.35
N LEU A 7 -10.83 14.86 7.17
CA LEU A 7 -11.40 13.58 7.61
C LEU A 7 -10.69 12.41 6.92
N LEU A 8 -10.50 11.31 7.64
CA LEU A 8 -9.83 10.08 7.15
C LEU A 8 -8.38 10.29 6.67
N THR A 9 -7.69 11.30 7.19
CA THR A 9 -6.24 11.47 6.94
C THR A 9 -5.42 10.37 7.62
N ASP A 10 -5.89 9.90 8.78
CA ASP A 10 -5.24 8.85 9.57
C ASP A 10 -5.97 7.52 9.40
N TRP A 11 -5.20 6.43 9.51
CA TRP A 11 -5.76 5.08 9.56
C TRP A 11 -6.53 4.85 10.88
N PRO A 12 -7.57 4.00 10.86
CA PRO A 12 -8.31 3.68 12.10
C PRO A 12 -7.44 3.13 13.22
N TRP A 13 -6.30 2.51 12.88
CA TRP A 13 -5.33 1.94 13.82
C TRP A 13 -4.12 2.84 14.09
N THR A 14 -4.09 4.10 13.62
CA THR A 14 -3.04 5.06 13.96
C THR A 14 -2.75 5.14 15.47
N PRO A 15 -3.76 5.13 16.38
CA PRO A 15 -3.50 5.14 17.83
C PRO A 15 -2.68 3.95 18.36
N LEU A 16 -2.62 2.83 17.62
CA LEU A 16 -1.82 1.66 18.02
C LEU A 16 -0.32 1.85 17.72
N GLY A 17 0.06 2.82 16.89
CA GLY A 17 1.44 3.06 16.49
C GLY A 17 2.11 1.77 15.97
N SER A 18 3.23 1.38 16.58
CA SER A 18 3.96 0.15 16.23
C SER A 18 3.17 -1.15 16.49
N PHE A 19 2.08 -1.11 17.27
CA PHE A 19 1.23 -2.27 17.57
C PHE A 19 0.13 -2.50 16.52
N LYS A 20 0.11 -1.77 15.42
CA LYS A 20 -0.90 -1.92 14.36
C LYS A 20 -1.07 -3.33 13.79
N TYR A 21 -0.06 -4.19 13.87
CA TYR A 21 -0.18 -5.59 13.46
C TYR A 21 -1.15 -6.41 14.32
N LEU A 22 -1.53 -5.92 15.51
CA LEU A 22 -2.61 -6.53 16.31
C LEU A 22 -3.93 -6.58 15.53
N VAL A 23 -4.14 -5.69 14.56
CA VAL A 23 -5.32 -5.68 13.70
C VAL A 23 -5.44 -6.96 12.86
N VAL A 24 -4.31 -7.55 12.45
CA VAL A 24 -4.29 -8.76 11.61
C VAL A 24 -4.11 -10.06 12.40
N VAL A 25 -3.77 -9.99 13.69
CA VAL A 25 -3.56 -11.18 14.54
C VAL A 25 -4.77 -12.14 14.54
N PRO A 26 -6.03 -11.68 14.69
CA PRO A 26 -7.19 -12.59 14.63
C PRO A 26 -7.29 -13.33 13.30
N LEU A 27 -6.95 -12.69 12.19
CA LEU A 27 -6.98 -13.28 10.85
C LEU A 27 -5.91 -14.36 10.72
N VAL A 28 -4.71 -14.14 11.27
CA VAL A 28 -3.63 -15.14 11.28
C VAL A 28 -4.04 -16.37 12.08
N ILE A 29 -4.61 -16.18 13.27
CA ILE A 29 -5.09 -17.29 14.13
C ILE A 29 -6.19 -18.07 13.41
N ASP A 30 -7.20 -17.37 12.88
CA ASP A 30 -8.31 -18.00 12.15
C ASP A 30 -7.83 -18.74 10.90
N SER A 31 -6.84 -18.21 10.17
CA SER A 31 -6.25 -18.87 9.00
C SER A 31 -5.55 -20.18 9.36
N ILE A 32 -4.73 -20.18 10.42
CA ILE A 32 -4.02 -21.37 10.88
C ILE A 32 -5.03 -22.42 11.37
N TYR A 33 -6.01 -21.99 12.16
CA TYR A 33 -7.06 -22.88 12.65
C TYR A 33 -7.89 -23.49 11.51
N SER A 34 -8.34 -22.66 10.57
CA SER A 34 -9.12 -23.09 9.40
C SER A 34 -8.32 -24.06 8.53
N TYR A 35 -7.02 -23.83 8.34
CA TYR A 35 -6.15 -24.77 7.64
C TYR A 35 -5.99 -26.09 8.42
N ALA A 36 -5.77 -26.04 9.73
CA ALA A 36 -5.56 -27.23 10.55
C ALA A 36 -6.81 -28.12 10.62
N THR A 37 -8.00 -27.52 10.67
CA THR A 37 -9.27 -28.22 10.89
C THR A 37 -10.02 -28.53 9.60
N MET A 38 -10.06 -27.59 8.66
CA MET A 38 -10.87 -27.66 7.43
C MET A 38 -10.02 -27.74 6.16
N ARG A 39 -8.68 -27.64 6.27
CA ARG A 39 -7.76 -27.58 5.13
C ARG A 39 -8.05 -26.41 4.18
N ASP A 40 -8.62 -25.32 4.69
CA ASP A 40 -8.83 -24.07 3.93
C ASP A 40 -7.48 -23.37 3.72
N ILE A 41 -6.88 -23.62 2.55
CA ILE A 41 -5.59 -23.03 2.16
C ILE A 41 -5.73 -21.56 1.74
N ASP A 42 -6.92 -21.11 1.34
CA ASP A 42 -7.12 -19.77 0.77
C ASP A 42 -6.86 -18.69 1.83
N ARG A 43 -7.38 -18.88 3.05
CA ARG A 43 -7.14 -17.96 4.18
C ARG A 43 -5.67 -17.88 4.55
N LEU A 44 -5.00 -19.04 4.60
CA LEU A 44 -3.57 -19.12 4.86
C LEU A 44 -2.75 -18.43 3.76
N LEU A 45 -3.16 -18.58 2.49
CA LEU A 45 -2.53 -17.92 1.36
C LEU A 45 -2.67 -16.40 1.42
N ILE A 46 -3.83 -15.88 1.85
CA ILE A 46 -4.02 -14.42 2.05
C ILE A 46 -2.99 -13.88 3.06
N VAL A 47 -2.79 -14.58 4.18
CA VAL A 47 -1.78 -14.22 5.19
C VAL A 47 -0.36 -14.34 4.63
N ALA A 48 -0.06 -15.41 3.89
CA ALA A 48 1.24 -15.59 3.27
C ALA A 48 1.55 -14.47 2.25
N VAL A 49 0.57 -14.05 1.45
CA VAL A 49 0.69 -12.93 0.51
C VAL A 49 0.87 -11.61 1.26
N MET A 50 0.17 -11.37 2.38
CA MET A 50 0.40 -10.20 3.22
C MET A 50 1.86 -10.12 3.69
N VAL A 51 2.40 -11.20 4.25
CA VAL A 51 3.80 -11.26 4.70
C VAL A 51 4.76 -11.07 3.52
N GLY A 52 4.49 -11.74 2.40
CA GLY A 52 5.27 -11.60 1.17
C GLY A 52 5.31 -10.16 0.66
N ARG A 53 4.19 -9.43 0.74
CA ARG A 53 4.11 -8.00 0.38
C ARG A 53 4.96 -7.13 1.29
N ILE A 54 4.96 -7.40 2.60
CA ILE A 54 5.80 -6.66 3.55
C ILE A 54 7.28 -6.87 3.24
N VAL A 55 7.69 -8.13 3.07
CA VAL A 55 9.07 -8.51 2.76
C VAL A 55 9.51 -7.89 1.42
N HIS A 56 8.67 -8.03 0.39
CA HIS A 56 8.93 -7.46 -0.93
C HIS A 56 9.16 -5.94 -0.88
N SER A 57 8.27 -5.21 -0.21
CA SER A 57 8.43 -3.76 -0.04
C SER A 57 9.70 -3.41 0.70
N GLN A 58 10.03 -4.13 1.79
CA GLN A 58 11.26 -3.88 2.55
C GLN A 58 12.53 -4.14 1.75
N ILE A 59 12.54 -5.17 0.91
CA ILE A 59 13.66 -5.43 -0.02
C ILE A 59 13.85 -4.24 -0.96
N TRP A 60 12.77 -3.75 -1.56
CA TRP A 60 12.84 -2.62 -2.50
C TRP A 60 13.24 -1.31 -1.82
N ILE A 61 12.72 -1.02 -0.63
CA ILE A 61 13.15 0.15 0.17
C ILE A 61 14.65 0.06 0.45
N SER A 62 15.13 -1.11 0.91
CA SER A 62 16.54 -1.33 1.21
C SER A 62 17.42 -1.15 -0.03
N PHE A 63 16.99 -1.71 -1.16
CA PHE A 63 17.69 -1.57 -2.43
C PHE A 63 17.73 -0.11 -2.91
N ALA A 64 16.60 0.60 -2.85
CA ALA A 64 16.52 2.00 -3.25
C ALA A 64 17.41 2.90 -2.38
N ARG A 65 17.41 2.70 -1.05
CA ARG A 65 18.28 3.44 -0.12
C ARG A 65 19.75 3.14 -0.37
N TYR A 66 20.09 1.88 -0.64
CA TYR A 66 21.45 1.50 -1.03
C TYR A 66 21.90 2.22 -2.31
N GLN A 67 21.04 2.24 -3.33
CA GLN A 67 21.30 2.95 -4.59
C GLN A 67 21.42 4.46 -4.38
N THR A 68 20.60 5.06 -3.53
CA THR A 68 20.72 6.48 -3.19
C THR A 68 22.03 6.75 -2.45
N ALA A 69 22.45 5.89 -1.52
CA ALA A 69 23.69 6.07 -0.76
C ALA A 69 24.96 5.98 -1.63
N LYS A 70 25.03 4.99 -2.53
CA LYS A 70 26.24 4.72 -3.34
C LYS A 70 26.18 5.20 -4.80
N GLY A 71 25.00 5.45 -5.32
CA GLY A 71 24.79 5.62 -6.76
C GLY A 71 25.18 6.99 -7.27
N THR A 72 25.74 7.02 -8.49
CA THR A 72 25.97 8.24 -9.27
C THR A 72 24.71 8.71 -10.02
N LYS A 73 23.66 7.89 -10.05
CA LYS A 73 22.41 8.12 -10.80
C LYS A 73 21.28 8.64 -9.89
N ARG A 74 21.54 9.75 -9.18
CA ARG A 74 20.52 10.38 -8.34
C ARG A 74 19.67 11.33 -9.18
N ILE A 75 18.34 11.22 -9.08
CA ILE A 75 17.39 12.15 -9.74
C ILE A 75 17.49 13.53 -9.09
N VAL A 76 17.57 13.56 -7.76
CA VAL A 76 17.79 14.77 -6.95
C VAL A 76 19.10 14.60 -6.20
N ASN A 77 19.96 15.61 -6.22
CA ASN A 77 21.24 15.59 -5.50
C ASN A 77 21.05 15.85 -3.99
N LYS A 78 20.33 14.95 -3.30
CA LYS A 78 20.05 14.98 -1.86
C LYS A 78 20.07 13.57 -1.27
N SER A 79 20.41 13.46 0.01
CA SER A 79 20.25 12.24 0.83
C SER A 79 18.82 12.10 1.34
N VAL A 80 18.43 10.87 1.70
CA VAL A 80 17.20 10.64 2.48
C VAL A 80 17.44 11.11 3.90
N GLU A 81 16.64 12.07 4.35
CA GLU A 81 16.69 12.61 5.71
C GLU A 81 15.80 11.80 6.65
N PHE A 82 16.11 11.79 7.95
CA PHE A 82 15.30 11.09 8.96
C PHE A 82 13.83 11.53 8.94
N ASP A 83 13.57 12.82 8.74
CA ASP A 83 12.20 13.31 8.62
C ASP A 83 11.44 12.65 7.47
N GLN A 84 12.09 12.37 6.33
CA GLN A 84 11.43 11.65 5.23
C GLN A 84 11.17 10.19 5.62
N VAL A 85 12.13 9.53 6.28
CA VAL A 85 11.97 8.16 6.78
C VAL A 85 10.76 8.06 7.71
N ASP A 86 10.60 9.01 8.63
CA ASP A 86 9.49 9.03 9.58
C ASP A 86 8.14 9.27 8.90
N ARG A 87 8.10 10.14 7.88
CA ARG A 87 6.89 10.36 7.07
C ARG A 87 6.45 9.10 6.35
N GLU A 88 7.41 8.35 5.81
CA GLU A 88 7.15 7.19 4.97
C GLU A 88 7.02 5.88 5.76
N ARG A 89 7.16 5.93 7.10
CA ARG A 89 7.13 4.74 7.97
C ARG A 89 5.80 3.99 7.98
N THR A 90 4.72 4.62 7.53
CA THR A 90 3.34 4.08 7.50
C THR A 90 2.98 3.35 6.21
N TRP A 91 3.94 3.11 5.32
CA TRP A 91 3.73 2.45 4.02
C TRP A 91 3.02 1.09 4.08
N ASP A 92 3.14 0.38 5.20
CA ASP A 92 2.58 -0.96 5.45
C ASP A 92 1.12 -0.93 5.90
N ASP A 93 0.57 0.24 6.22
CA ASP A 93 -0.86 0.37 6.58
C ASP A 93 -1.78 -0.04 5.41
N GLN A 94 -1.37 0.25 4.18
CA GLN A 94 -2.12 -0.19 3.00
C GLN A 94 -2.06 -1.71 2.80
N VAL A 95 -0.99 -2.38 3.26
CA VAL A 95 -0.91 -3.85 3.24
C VAL A 95 -1.88 -4.44 4.25
N ILE A 96 -1.96 -3.87 5.46
CA ILE A 96 -2.94 -4.25 6.48
C ILE A 96 -4.37 -4.07 5.96
N PHE A 97 -4.68 -2.89 5.39
CA PHE A 97 -6.00 -2.59 4.85
C PHE A 97 -6.43 -3.58 3.75
N ASN A 98 -5.59 -3.80 2.74
CA ASN A 98 -5.90 -4.73 1.66
C ASN A 98 -6.09 -6.16 2.18
N THR A 99 -5.29 -6.57 3.16
CA THR A 99 -5.42 -7.89 3.78
C THR A 99 -6.78 -8.03 4.45
N LEU A 100 -7.22 -7.03 5.23
CA LEU A 100 -8.54 -7.03 5.84
C LEU A 100 -9.65 -7.16 4.80
N ILE A 101 -9.65 -6.33 3.75
CA ILE A 101 -10.71 -6.36 2.73
C ILE A 101 -10.77 -7.72 2.01
N ILE A 102 -9.61 -8.25 1.61
CA ILE A 102 -9.55 -9.55 0.92
C ILE A 102 -10.00 -10.68 1.86
N TYR A 103 -9.58 -10.65 3.13
CA TYR A 103 -9.96 -11.65 4.12
C TYR A 103 -11.46 -11.64 4.40
N LEU A 104 -12.03 -10.44 4.64
CA LEU A 104 -13.46 -10.27 4.86
C LEU A 104 -14.26 -10.70 3.62
N THR A 105 -13.76 -10.43 2.41
CA THR A 105 -14.37 -10.93 1.17
C THR A 105 -14.35 -12.45 1.11
N LYS A 106 -13.23 -13.11 1.47
CA LYS A 106 -13.17 -14.57 1.56
C LYS A 106 -14.20 -15.12 2.56
N VAL A 107 -14.30 -14.52 3.74
CA VAL A 107 -15.19 -15.00 4.80
C VAL A 107 -16.66 -14.77 4.47
N TYR A 108 -17.04 -13.56 4.03
CA TYR A 108 -18.43 -13.15 3.92
C TYR A 108 -19.04 -13.26 2.52
N VAL A 109 -18.22 -13.22 1.46
CA VAL A 109 -18.71 -13.23 0.07
C VAL A 109 -18.43 -14.57 -0.59
N ILE A 110 -17.19 -15.07 -0.50
CA ILE A 110 -16.80 -16.33 -1.14
C ILE A 110 -17.21 -17.53 -0.27
N GLY A 111 -17.07 -17.41 1.05
CA GLY A 111 -17.39 -18.46 2.02
C GLY A 111 -16.48 -19.67 1.86
N SER A 112 -17.09 -20.86 1.82
CA SER A 112 -16.39 -22.15 1.64
C SER A 112 -16.02 -22.47 0.20
N ASN A 113 -16.45 -21.65 -0.78
CA ASN A 113 -16.06 -21.85 -2.16
C ASN A 113 -14.54 -21.69 -2.30
N THR A 114 -13.90 -22.64 -2.98
CA THR A 114 -12.48 -22.55 -3.30
C THR A 114 -12.29 -21.66 -4.52
N VAL A 115 -11.29 -20.78 -4.44
CA VAL A 115 -10.88 -19.97 -5.59
C VAL A 115 -9.78 -20.73 -6.30
N PRO A 116 -9.87 -20.98 -7.61
CA PRO A 116 -8.79 -21.64 -8.33
C PRO A 116 -7.52 -20.82 -8.23
N PHE A 117 -6.40 -21.48 -7.99
CA PHE A 117 -5.09 -20.86 -7.82
C PHE A 117 -4.65 -20.03 -9.04
N TRP A 118 -5.09 -20.43 -10.25
CA TRP A 118 -4.76 -19.74 -11.49
C TRP A 118 -5.93 -19.74 -12.48
N ARG A 119 -6.19 -18.59 -13.10
CA ARG A 119 -7.22 -18.40 -14.13
C ARG A 119 -6.84 -17.28 -15.09
N LEU A 120 -6.63 -17.62 -16.36
CA LEU A 120 -6.21 -16.65 -17.39
C LEU A 120 -7.28 -15.59 -17.65
N ASP A 121 -8.56 -15.98 -17.66
CA ASP A 121 -9.67 -15.06 -17.84
C ASP A 121 -9.73 -14.02 -16.71
N GLY A 122 -9.48 -14.44 -15.47
CA GLY A 122 -9.32 -13.53 -14.33
C GLY A 122 -8.16 -12.56 -14.49
N VAL A 123 -7.00 -13.04 -14.97
CA VAL A 123 -5.83 -12.18 -15.25
C VAL A 123 -6.16 -11.13 -16.32
N VAL A 124 -6.81 -11.53 -17.42
CA VAL A 124 -7.22 -10.61 -18.49
C VAL A 124 -8.23 -9.58 -17.97
N GLN A 125 -9.21 -10.01 -17.17
CA GLN A 125 -10.19 -9.09 -16.57
C GLN A 125 -9.53 -8.07 -15.64
N VAL A 126 -8.62 -8.52 -14.76
CA VAL A 126 -7.86 -7.62 -13.88
C VAL A 126 -7.01 -6.64 -14.68
N ALA A 127 -6.33 -7.10 -15.74
CA ALA A 127 -5.52 -6.25 -16.60
C ALA A 127 -6.36 -5.16 -17.30
N LEU A 128 -7.54 -5.53 -17.83
CA LEU A 128 -8.45 -4.58 -18.48
C LEU A 128 -9.07 -3.58 -17.49
N LEU A 129 -9.50 -4.07 -16.31
CA LEU A 129 -10.01 -3.20 -15.24
C LEU A 129 -8.95 -2.23 -14.75
N HIS A 130 -7.70 -2.68 -14.66
CA HIS A 130 -6.58 -1.84 -14.27
C HIS A 130 -6.30 -0.79 -15.36
N ALA A 131 -5.98 -1.21 -16.58
CA ALA A 131 -5.58 -0.33 -17.67
C ALA A 131 -6.67 0.65 -18.14
N GLY A 132 -7.96 0.34 -17.91
CA GLY A 132 -9.07 1.22 -18.23
C GLY A 132 -9.57 2.00 -17.01
N PRO A 133 -10.59 1.48 -16.29
CA PRO A 133 -11.24 2.20 -15.20
C PRO A 133 -10.31 2.69 -14.09
N VAL A 134 -9.37 1.85 -13.61
CA VAL A 134 -8.53 2.21 -12.46
C VAL A 134 -7.61 3.37 -12.82
N GLU A 135 -6.88 3.29 -13.93
CA GLU A 135 -6.01 4.37 -14.39
C GLU A 135 -6.79 5.66 -14.66
N PHE A 136 -7.97 5.57 -15.28
CA PHE A 136 -8.82 6.73 -15.51
C PHE A 136 -9.23 7.42 -14.20
N ILE A 137 -9.76 6.66 -13.23
CA ILE A 137 -10.17 7.21 -11.93
C ILE A 137 -8.96 7.79 -11.20
N TYR A 138 -7.84 7.06 -11.20
CA TYR A 138 -6.61 7.47 -10.57
C TYR A 138 -6.09 8.81 -11.11
N TYR A 139 -6.06 8.99 -12.44
CA TYR A 139 -5.65 10.25 -13.06
C TYR A 139 -6.50 11.43 -12.60
N TRP A 140 -7.82 11.32 -12.68
CA TRP A 140 -8.72 12.42 -12.31
C TRP A 140 -8.72 12.69 -10.80
N PHE A 141 -8.65 11.65 -9.99
CA PHE A 141 -8.55 11.78 -8.55
C PHE A 141 -7.24 12.46 -8.15
N HIS A 142 -6.13 12.04 -8.73
CA HIS A 142 -4.83 12.68 -8.48
C HIS A 142 -4.83 14.14 -8.93
N ARG A 143 -5.39 14.45 -10.10
CA ARG A 143 -5.58 15.84 -10.55
C ARG A 143 -6.42 16.66 -9.59
N ALA A 144 -7.49 16.08 -9.03
CA ALA A 144 -8.32 16.74 -8.02
C ALA A 144 -7.56 17.00 -6.71
N LEU A 145 -6.69 16.07 -6.28
CA LEU A 145 -5.85 16.23 -5.09
C LEU A 145 -4.90 17.43 -5.17
N HIS A 146 -4.53 17.88 -6.38
CA HIS A 146 -3.75 19.10 -6.59
C HIS A 146 -4.54 20.40 -6.45
N HIS A 147 -5.87 20.34 -6.34
CA HIS A 147 -6.67 21.52 -6.05
C HIS A 147 -6.42 22.00 -4.61
N HIS A 148 -6.17 23.29 -4.40
CA HIS A 148 -5.69 23.87 -3.13
C HIS A 148 -6.36 23.34 -1.85
N PHE A 149 -7.69 23.15 -1.90
CA PHE A 149 -8.45 22.58 -0.79
C PHE A 149 -8.01 21.15 -0.42
N LEU A 150 -7.95 20.25 -1.41
CA LEU A 150 -7.55 18.86 -1.23
C LEU A 150 -6.04 18.73 -1.05
N TYR A 151 -5.27 19.60 -1.71
CA TYR A 151 -3.82 19.63 -1.60
C TYR A 151 -3.39 19.83 -0.15
N SER A 152 -3.84 20.91 0.47
CA SER A 152 -3.48 21.24 1.87
C SER A 152 -3.85 20.14 2.87
N ARG A 153 -4.89 19.34 2.57
CA ARG A 153 -5.47 18.30 3.44
C ARG A 153 -4.90 16.90 3.25
N TYR A 154 -4.66 16.51 2.00
CA TYR A 154 -4.43 15.11 1.64
C TYR A 154 -3.17 14.91 0.78
N HIS A 155 -2.67 15.97 0.12
CA HIS A 155 -1.62 15.85 -0.91
C HIS A 155 -0.44 16.81 -0.73
N SER A 156 -0.41 17.62 0.33
CA SER A 156 0.77 18.43 0.65
C SER A 156 1.85 17.56 1.30
N HIS A 157 1.43 16.52 2.02
CA HIS A 157 2.33 15.72 2.83
C HIS A 157 3.34 14.94 2.00
N HIS A 158 2.93 14.22 0.96
CA HIS A 158 3.93 13.49 0.19
C HIS A 158 4.78 14.39 -0.70
N HIS A 159 4.32 15.57 -1.12
CA HIS A 159 5.22 16.49 -1.83
C HIS A 159 6.43 16.92 -0.98
N SER A 160 6.39 16.68 0.34
CA SER A 160 7.56 16.86 1.20
C SER A 160 8.59 15.70 1.13
N SER A 161 8.25 14.58 0.50
CA SER A 161 9.18 13.49 0.17
C SER A 161 9.82 13.74 -1.18
N ILE A 162 11.02 14.34 -1.15
CA ILE A 162 11.71 14.82 -2.35
C ILE A 162 12.65 13.75 -2.90
N VAL A 163 13.18 12.89 -2.05
CA VAL A 163 13.99 11.75 -2.49
C VAL A 163 13.06 10.58 -2.75
N THR A 164 12.95 10.16 -4.00
CA THR A 164 12.02 9.10 -4.40
C THR A 164 12.43 7.74 -3.83
N GLU A 165 11.52 7.10 -3.10
CA GLU A 165 11.60 5.72 -2.63
C GLU A 165 10.45 4.89 -3.24
N PRO A 166 10.55 3.55 -3.31
CA PRO A 166 9.48 2.70 -3.83
C PRO A 166 8.15 2.82 -3.09
N ILE A 167 8.17 3.32 -1.86
CA ILE A 167 6.98 3.57 -1.04
C ILE A 167 6.48 5.01 -1.12
N THR A 168 7.27 5.91 -1.71
CA THR A 168 6.84 7.27 -1.97
C THR A 168 5.59 7.23 -2.86
N CYS A 169 5.47 6.29 -3.81
CA CYS A 169 4.26 6.13 -4.66
C CYS A 169 3.04 5.48 -3.97
N THR A 170 3.19 4.87 -2.79
CA THR A 170 2.07 4.31 -2.01
C THR A 170 1.27 5.42 -1.32
N TYR A 171 1.90 6.57 -1.08
CA TYR A 171 1.18 7.84 -0.97
C TYR A 171 0.82 8.22 -2.41
N ILE A 172 -0.47 8.39 -2.74
CA ILE A 172 -1.00 8.59 -4.10
C ILE A 172 -0.27 9.71 -4.85
N TYR A 173 0.74 9.42 -5.69
CA TYR A 173 1.33 10.40 -6.62
C TYR A 173 1.76 9.76 -7.94
N ILE A 174 1.12 10.24 -9.00
CA ILE A 174 1.66 10.26 -10.35
C ILE A 174 2.80 11.28 -10.35
N THR A 175 3.99 10.84 -10.69
CA THR A 175 5.09 11.73 -11.03
C THR A 175 4.77 12.44 -12.35
N SER A 176 4.43 13.73 -12.29
CA SER A 176 4.74 14.65 -13.38
C SER A 176 6.12 15.23 -13.10
N ILE A 177 7.16 14.51 -13.50
CA ILE A 177 8.45 15.15 -13.79
C ILE A 177 8.22 15.81 -15.15
N TYR A 178 7.81 17.08 -15.17
CA TYR A 178 8.17 18.09 -16.17
C TYR A 178 7.55 19.45 -15.77
N ASN A 179 8.43 20.44 -15.64
CA ASN A 179 8.22 21.89 -15.60
C ASN A 179 7.40 22.50 -14.46
N SER A 180 8.12 23.05 -13.48
CA SER A 180 7.98 24.45 -13.02
C SER A 180 9.22 24.88 -12.25
#